data_AF-A0A949UIH6-F1
#
_entry.id   AF-A0A949UIH6-F1
#
_cell.length_a   1.000
_cell.length_b   1.000
_cell.length_c   1.000
_cell.angle_alpha   90.00
_cell.angle_beta   90.00
_cell.angle_gamma   90.00
#
_symmetry.space_group_name_H-M   'P 1'
#
loop_
_entity.id
_entity.type
_entity.pdbx_description
1 polymer ?
#
loop_
_entity_poly.entity_id
_entity_poly.type
_entity_poly.pdbx_seq_one_letter_code
_entity_poly.pdbx_strand_id
1 'polypeptide(L)'
;MRKVPTDELRGRIREILQHLNEWLLTKTGRDIEQHYREIGERRASQEVALSDFCWGIVLTKEHLWEFVQQQGFMRNPIEIYGELELLRLMDQFFDRAVCFASEGYEQHMQLHQHGVPESAGVGHMTQ
;
A
#
# COMPACT_ATOMS: atom_id res chain seq x y z
N MET A 1 12.38 -14.49 11.12
CA MET A 1 11.90 -13.80 9.90
C MET A 1 11.84 -14.81 8.75
N ARG A 2 10.63 -15.17 8.31
CA ARG A 2 10.41 -16.07 7.17
C ARG A 2 10.71 -15.31 5.88
N LYS A 3 11.73 -15.72 5.13
CA LYS A 3 12.12 -15.09 3.87
C LYS A 3 10.97 -15.24 2.87
N VAL A 4 10.36 -14.13 2.49
CA VAL A 4 9.36 -14.09 1.41
C VAL A 4 10.05 -14.58 0.13
N PRO A 5 9.49 -15.56 -0.60
CA PRO A 5 10.07 -16.08 -1.82
C PRO A 5 10.33 -14.96 -2.84
N THR A 6 11.49 -15.01 -3.49
CA THR A 6 11.93 -13.98 -4.46
C THR A 6 10.98 -13.82 -5.65
N ASP A 7 10.17 -14.84 -5.95
CA ASP A 7 9.13 -14.79 -6.99
C ASP A 7 7.89 -14.00 -6.53
N GLU A 8 7.53 -14.09 -5.25
CA GLU A 8 6.46 -13.25 -4.66
C GLU A 8 6.87 -11.78 -4.62
N LEU A 9 8.15 -11.52 -4.29
CA LEU A 9 8.71 -10.16 -4.32
C LEU A 9 8.74 -9.60 -5.74
N ARG A 10 9.17 -10.40 -6.73
CA ARG A 10 9.15 -10.02 -8.15
C ARG A 10 7.74 -9.80 -8.68
N GLY A 11 6.77 -10.62 -8.24
CA GLY A 11 5.35 -10.45 -8.55
C GLY A 11 4.84 -9.11 -8.04
N ARG A 12 5.11 -8.79 -6.76
CA ARG A 12 4.75 -7.50 -6.17
C ARG A 12 5.41 -6.33 -6.91
N ILE A 13 6.70 -6.42 -7.21
CA ILE A 13 7.43 -5.37 -7.93
C ILE A 13 6.84 -5.16 -9.33
N ARG A 14 6.46 -6.22 -10.04
CA ARG A 14 5.78 -6.11 -11.35
C ARG A 14 4.39 -5.48 -11.22
N GLU A 15 3.60 -5.88 -10.23
CA GLU A 15 2.31 -5.24 -9.96
C GLU A 15 2.48 -3.75 -9.66
N ILE A 16 3.46 -3.38 -8.84
CA ILE A 16 3.77 -1.98 -8.51
C ILE A 16 4.17 -1.19 -9.76
N LEU A 17 5.05 -1.74 -10.60
CA LEU A 17 5.47 -1.09 -11.84
C LEU A 17 4.33 -0.98 -12.87
N GLN A 18 3.47 -1.99 -12.95
CA GLN A 18 2.31 -1.99 -13.84
C GLN A 18 1.24 -1.00 -13.38
N HIS A 19 0.97 -0.95 -12.07
CA HIS A 19 0.09 0.05 -11.48
C HIS A 19 0.65 1.47 -11.62
N LEU A 20 1.96 1.67 -11.50
CA LEU A 20 2.60 2.97 -11.71
C LEU A 20 2.46 3.44 -13.16
N ASN A 21 2.62 2.53 -14.13
CA ASN A 21 2.50 2.84 -15.56
C ASN A 21 1.03 3.09 -15.98
N GLU A 22 0.08 2.29 -15.48
CA GLU A 22 -1.36 2.56 -15.62
C GLU A 22 -1.75 3.88 -14.96
N TRP A 23 -1.12 4.25 -13.85
CA TRP A 23 -1.40 5.50 -13.16
C TRP A 23 -0.86 6.73 -13.90
N LEU A 24 0.38 6.64 -14.41
CA LEU A 24 0.97 7.67 -15.28
C LEU A 24 0.14 7.93 -16.55
N LEU A 25 -0.58 6.90 -17.03
CA LEU A 25 -1.27 6.96 -18.32
C LEU A 25 -2.80 7.11 -18.23
N THR A 26 -3.46 6.65 -17.16
CA THR A 26 -4.92 6.41 -17.23
C THR A 26 -5.74 6.55 -15.94
N LYS A 27 -5.17 6.50 -14.73
CA LYS A 27 -5.99 6.44 -13.50
C LYS A 27 -6.11 7.77 -12.77
N THR A 28 -7.34 8.10 -12.35
CA THR A 28 -7.61 9.31 -11.58
C THR A 28 -7.17 9.10 -10.12
N GLY A 29 -6.93 10.17 -9.35
CA GLY A 29 -6.50 10.06 -7.94
C GLY A 29 -7.37 9.14 -7.06
N ARG A 30 -8.65 8.92 -7.45
CA ARG A 30 -9.61 8.04 -6.76
C ARG A 30 -9.30 6.54 -6.87
N ASP A 31 -8.62 6.12 -7.94
CA ASP A 31 -8.33 4.69 -8.14
C ASP A 31 -7.21 4.20 -7.22
N ILE A 32 -6.22 5.06 -6.94
CA ILE A 32 -5.17 4.79 -5.92
C ILE A 32 -5.80 4.69 -4.55
N GLU A 33 -6.69 5.64 -4.23
CA GLU A 33 -7.37 5.72 -2.95
C GLU A 33 -8.11 4.42 -2.63
N GLN A 34 -8.99 3.98 -3.54
CA GLN A 34 -9.75 2.75 -3.35
C GLN A 34 -8.83 1.53 -3.21
N HIS A 35 -7.84 1.41 -4.11
CA HIS A 35 -6.94 0.26 -4.11
C HIS A 35 -6.14 0.12 -2.82
N TYR A 36 -5.57 1.22 -2.32
CA TYR A 36 -4.77 1.16 -1.10
C TYR A 36 -5.61 1.00 0.15
N ARG A 37 -6.84 1.53 0.20
CA ARG A 37 -7.78 1.21 1.29
C ARG A 37 -8.08 -0.29 1.35
N GLU A 38 -8.41 -0.92 0.23
CA GLU A 38 -8.67 -2.37 0.17
C GLU A 38 -7.45 -3.20 0.61
N ILE A 39 -6.24 -2.78 0.24
CA ILE A 39 -5.01 -3.42 0.72
C ILE A 39 -4.90 -3.27 2.24
N GLY A 40 -5.15 -2.08 2.78
CA GLY A 40 -5.13 -1.79 4.21
C GLY A 40 -6.08 -2.67 5.01
N GLU A 41 -7.35 -2.74 4.58
CA GLU A 41 -8.37 -3.61 5.17
C GLU A 41 -7.92 -5.08 5.16
N ARG A 42 -7.39 -5.55 4.03
CA ARG A 42 -6.91 -6.92 3.88
C ARG A 42 -5.71 -7.22 4.78
N ARG A 43 -4.85 -6.25 5.09
CA ARG A 43 -3.71 -6.45 6.00
C ARG A 43 -4.15 -6.46 7.46
N ALA A 44 -5.13 -5.63 7.81
CA ALA A 44 -5.76 -5.65 9.13
C ALA A 44 -6.44 -7.01 9.40
N SER A 45 -7.19 -7.55 8.43
CA SER A 45 -7.84 -8.86 8.57
C SER A 45 -6.85 -10.04 8.64
N GLN A 46 -5.60 -9.81 8.25
CA GLN A 46 -4.49 -10.75 8.37
C GLN A 46 -3.68 -10.56 9.65
N GLU A 47 -4.11 -9.66 10.54
CA GLU A 47 -3.45 -9.34 11.82
C GLU A 47 -2.00 -8.84 11.65
N VAL A 48 -1.68 -8.25 10.49
CA VAL A 48 -0.36 -7.65 10.26
C VAL A 48 -0.28 -6.33 10.99
N ALA A 49 0.75 -6.11 11.83
CA ALA A 49 0.92 -4.82 12.49
C ALA A 49 1.00 -3.65 11.49
N LEU A 50 0.25 -2.58 11.75
CA LEU A 50 0.23 -1.39 10.88
C LEU A 50 1.63 -0.84 10.62
N SER A 51 2.50 -0.81 11.66
CA SER A 51 3.89 -0.37 11.53
C SER A 51 4.67 -1.21 10.51
N ASP A 52 4.56 -2.54 10.56
CA ASP A 52 5.27 -3.45 9.67
C ASP A 52 4.75 -3.31 8.24
N PHE A 53 3.45 -3.10 8.09
CA PHE A 53 2.84 -2.86 6.79
C PHE A 53 3.31 -1.54 6.17
N CYS A 54 3.28 -0.43 6.92
CA CYS A 54 3.79 0.86 6.47
C CYS A 54 5.28 0.80 6.10
N TRP A 55 6.09 0.12 6.92
CA TRP A 55 7.51 -0.11 6.60
C TRP A 55 7.68 -0.92 5.31
N GLY A 56 6.82 -1.89 5.04
CA GLY A 56 6.82 -2.62 3.77
C GLY A 56 6.62 -1.71 2.55
N ILE A 57 5.73 -0.72 2.65
CA ILE A 57 5.50 0.27 1.58
C ILE A 57 6.71 1.20 1.42
N VAL A 58 7.26 1.70 2.52
CA VAL A 58 8.47 2.56 2.52
C VAL A 58 9.68 1.84 1.92
N LEU A 59 9.95 0.60 2.33
CA LEU A 59 11.07 -0.18 1.80
C LEU A 59 10.92 -0.50 0.31
N THR A 60 9.67 -0.62 -0.16
CA THR A 60 9.37 -0.79 -1.57
C THR A 60 9.70 0.47 -2.37
N LYS A 61 9.36 1.65 -1.84
CA LYS A 61 9.73 2.94 -2.41
C LYS A 61 11.26 3.07 -2.56
N GLU A 62 12.00 2.76 -1.50
CA GLU A 62 13.46 2.80 -1.50
C GLU A 62 14.07 1.84 -2.52
N HIS A 63 13.58 0.59 -2.62
CA HIS A 63 14.05 -0.35 -3.63
C HIS A 63 13.80 0.14 -5.06
N LEU A 64 12.66 0.77 -5.31
CA LEU A 64 12.35 1.32 -6.62
C LEU A 64 13.25 2.52 -6.94
N TRP A 65 13.51 3.38 -5.95
CA TRP A 65 14.45 4.49 -6.06
C TRP A 65 15.88 4.01 -6.40
N GLU A 66 16.39 3.00 -5.69
CA GLU A 66 17.68 2.38 -5.97
C GLU A 66 17.74 1.80 -7.39
N PHE A 67 16.68 1.12 -7.82
CA PHE A 67 16.58 0.57 -9.17
C PHE A 67 16.65 1.66 -10.24
N VAL A 68 15.88 2.75 -10.08
CA VAL A 68 15.88 3.89 -11.01
C VAL A 68 17.28 4.51 -11.10
N GLN A 69 17.96 4.71 -9.96
CA GLN A 69 19.34 5.22 -9.94
C GLN A 69 20.31 4.31 -10.70
N GLN A 70 20.23 2.99 -10.50
CA GLN A 70 21.13 2.02 -11.14
C GLN A 70 20.97 1.96 -12.67
N GLN A 71 19.77 2.21 -13.19
CA GLN A 71 19.50 2.22 -14.64
C GLN A 71 20.00 3.49 -15.35
N GLY A 72 20.58 4.44 -14.62
CA GLY A 72 21.28 5.58 -15.23
C GLY A 72 20.40 6.77 -15.58
N PHE A 73 19.33 6.98 -14.83
CA PHE A 73 18.37 8.11 -14.89
C PHE A 73 18.97 9.51 -14.60
N MET A 74 20.27 9.70 -14.85
CA MET A 74 21.04 10.92 -14.57
C MET A 74 22.22 11.06 -15.56
N ARG A 75 22.04 10.69 -16.84
CA ARG A 75 23.12 10.73 -17.85
C ARG A 75 22.98 11.85 -18.88
N ASN A 76 21.81 12.49 -19.02
CA ASN A 76 21.58 13.51 -20.05
C ASN A 76 20.95 14.81 -19.47
N PRO A 77 21.66 15.97 -19.50
CA PRO A 77 21.16 17.25 -19.00
C PRO A 77 19.82 17.74 -19.59
N ILE A 78 19.46 17.27 -20.80
CA ILE A 78 18.24 17.68 -21.51
C ILE A 78 17.01 16.92 -21.00
N GLU A 79 17.19 15.74 -20.39
CA GLU A 79 16.11 14.87 -19.89
C GLU A 79 15.80 15.09 -18.39
N ILE A 80 16.69 15.80 -17.67
CA ILE A 80 16.62 16.04 -16.21
C ILE A 80 15.24 16.52 -15.74
N TYR A 81 14.57 17.42 -16.48
CA TYR A 81 13.27 17.94 -16.05
C TYR A 81 12.17 16.87 -16.04
N GLY A 82 12.17 15.99 -17.04
CA GLY A 82 11.23 14.86 -17.10
C GLY A 82 11.57 13.78 -16.07
N GLU A 83 12.86 13.55 -15.82
CA GLU A 83 13.35 12.66 -14.78
C GLU A 83 12.93 13.15 -13.39
N LEU A 84 13.14 14.43 -13.07
CA LEU A 84 12.73 15.03 -11.80
C LEU A 84 11.21 14.98 -11.59
N GLU A 85 10.41 15.22 -12.63
CA GLU A 85 8.96 15.09 -12.53
C GLU A 85 8.52 13.65 -12.28
N LEU A 86 9.16 12.66 -12.91
CA LEU A 86 8.91 11.25 -12.64
C LEU A 86 9.21 10.90 -11.18
N LEU A 87 10.33 11.38 -10.65
CA LEU A 87 10.70 11.17 -9.25
C LEU A 87 9.68 11.80 -8.30
N ARG A 88 9.25 13.04 -8.59
CA ARG A 88 8.22 13.74 -7.81
C ARG A 88 6.88 13.00 -7.83
N LEU A 89 6.48 12.45 -8.98
CA LEU A 89 5.24 11.68 -9.13
C LEU A 89 5.33 10.35 -8.37
N MET A 90 6.49 9.68 -8.43
CA MET A 90 6.76 8.46 -7.67
C MET A 90 6.67 8.71 -6.16
N ASP A 91 7.26 9.81 -5.67
CA ASP A 91 7.15 10.19 -4.26
C ASP A 91 5.69 10.36 -3.82
N GLN A 92 4.93 11.17 -4.56
CA GLN A 92 3.50 11.40 -4.27
C GLN A 92 2.68 10.12 -4.31
N PHE A 93 3.02 9.17 -5.18
CA PHE A 93 2.35 7.88 -5.25
C PHE A 93 2.51 7.11 -3.93
N PHE A 94 3.74 6.96 -3.46
CA PHE A 94 4.01 6.20 -2.23
C PHE A 94 3.52 6.92 -0.97
N ASP A 95 3.53 8.24 -0.94
CA ASP A 95 2.98 9.01 0.18
C ASP A 95 1.46 8.79 0.29
N ARG A 96 0.74 8.83 -0.84
CA ARG A 96 -0.70 8.53 -0.88
C ARG A 96 -0.99 7.07 -0.54
N ALA A 97 -0.16 6.16 -1.02
CA ALA A 97 -0.27 4.74 -0.72
C ALA A 97 -0.25 4.49 0.80
N VAL A 98 0.70 5.09 1.53
CA VAL A 98 0.78 4.96 2.99
C VAL A 98 -0.46 5.53 3.68
N CYS A 99 -0.92 6.73 3.30
CA CYS A 99 -2.11 7.33 3.89
C CYS A 99 -3.36 6.46 3.70
N PHE A 100 -3.72 6.15 2.45
CA PHE A 100 -4.95 5.41 2.16
C PHE A 100 -4.90 3.97 2.67
N ALA A 101 -3.71 3.36 2.69
CA ALA A 101 -3.53 2.04 3.29
C ALA A 101 -3.71 2.06 4.81
N SER A 102 -3.26 3.12 5.48
CA SER A 102 -3.48 3.30 6.91
C SER A 102 -4.96 3.55 7.22
N GLU A 103 -5.64 4.38 6.42
CA GLU A 103 -7.08 4.63 6.56
C GLU A 103 -7.90 3.34 6.46
N GLY A 104 -7.67 2.52 5.42
CA GLY A 104 -8.39 1.25 5.26
C GLY A 104 -8.10 0.25 6.39
N TYR A 105 -6.85 0.23 6.87
CA TYR A 105 -6.47 -0.58 8.03
C TYR A 105 -7.23 -0.17 9.29
N GLU A 106 -7.25 1.13 9.59
CA GLU A 106 -7.95 1.68 10.76
C GLU A 106 -9.46 1.46 10.69
N GLN A 107 -10.07 1.65 9.52
CA GLN A 107 -11.50 1.39 9.30
C GLN A 107 -11.87 -0.06 9.63
N HIS A 108 -11.08 -1.02 9.17
CA HIS A 108 -11.29 -2.43 9.50
C HIS A 108 -11.18 -2.68 11.02
N MET A 109 -10.14 -2.13 11.66
CA MET A 109 -9.95 -2.28 13.11
C MET A 109 -11.09 -1.66 13.92
N GLN A 110 -11.59 -0.50 13.50
CA GLN A 110 -12.72 0.17 14.16
C GLN A 110 -14.01 -0.65 14.03
N LEU A 111 -14.29 -1.23 12.86
CA LEU A 111 -15.43 -2.11 12.64
C LEU A 111 -15.37 -3.36 13.53
N HIS A 112 -14.19 -3.96 13.69
CA HIS A 112 -14.00 -5.13 14.55
C HIS A 112 -14.04 -4.80 16.06
N GLN A 113 -13.61 -3.60 16.46
CA GLN A 113 -13.71 -3.14 17.86
C GLN A 113 -15.14 -2.80 18.28
N HIS A 114 -15.99 -2.33 17.34
CA HIS A 114 -17.39 -1.97 17.62
C HIS A 114 -18.41 -3.07 17.26
N GLY A 115 -17.94 -4.23 16.78
CA GLY A 115 -18.75 -5.31 16.19
C GLY A 115 -19.04 -6.54 17.06
N VAL A 116 -19.04 -6.43 18.41
CA VAL A 116 -19.55 -7.51 19.28
C VAL A 116 -20.79 -7.02 20.05
N PRO A 117 -22.02 -7.36 19.61
CA PRO A 117 -23.14 -7.40 20.52
C PRO A 117 -23.02 -8.66 21.38
N GLU A 118 -22.89 -8.44 22.68
CA GLU A 118 -22.99 -9.46 23.73
C GLU A 118 -24.42 -10.01 23.76
N SER A 119 -24.72 -10.98 22.89
CA SER A 119 -25.96 -11.76 22.95
C SER A 119 -25.64 -13.17 23.46
N ALA A 120 -25.43 -13.32 24.76
CA ALA A 120 -25.53 -14.62 25.44
C ALA A 120 -25.73 -14.43 26.95
N GLY A 121 -26.94 -14.05 27.36
CA GLY A 121 -27.23 -13.90 28.78
C GLY A 121 -28.66 -13.60 29.19
N VAL A 122 -29.68 -13.98 28.40
CA VAL A 122 -31.06 -14.01 28.92
C VAL A 122 -31.64 -15.39 28.69
N GLY A 123 -31.24 -16.32 29.56
CA GLY A 123 -32.04 -17.49 29.86
C GLY A 123 -33.27 -17.06 30.65
N HIS A 124 -34.31 -16.62 29.94
CA HIS A 124 -35.67 -16.73 30.44
C HIS A 124 -35.98 -18.23 30.56
N MET A 125 -35.99 -18.75 31.78
CA MET A 125 -36.71 -19.97 32.09
C MET A 125 -37.82 -19.60 33.07
N THR A 126 -38.94 -19.23 32.48
CA THR A 126 -40.28 -19.32 33.06
C THR A 126 -40.54 -20.78 33.46
N GLN A 127 -40.63 -21.04 34.77
CA GLN A 127 -41.75 -21.69 35.45
C GLN A 127 -41.46 -21.82 36.94
#